data_AF-A0A952RU83-F1
#
_entry.id   AF-A0A952RU83-F1
#
_cell.length_a   1.000
_cell.length_b   1.000
_cell.length_c   1.000
_cell.angle_alpha   90.00
_cell.angle_beta   90.00
_cell.angle_gamma   90.00
#
_symmetry.space_group_name_H-M   'P 1'
#
loop_
_entity.id
_entity.type
_entity.pdbx_description
1 polymer ?
#
loop_
_entity_poly.entity_id
_entity_poly.type
_entity_poly.pdbx_seq_one_letter_code
_entity_poly.pdbx_strand_id
1 'polypeptide(L)'
;MFAVRTRLLFIALSSLLLIPAQTLGQSPEATDPETILRKAINFVGGEKYLSAKNQVGRGKFSVLRDGAVISFQSFHDVIVFPDTERTEFKAGKVVTVQTNVGNSGWLYDGNMEAIRDQNEVQIANFKRGMRVSLDGLLRGHWRGKATLKYAGRRPASLGKRNDVLRLTYDDGFVVEFEIADDGTPMKAISKRLNPDGEEVVEEDRYAQFIENGGIRSPFIIDRVTNGVQTSRINYESVEFNTRIPDDYFNKPAAAKDLRKSLQL
;
A
#
# COMPACT_ATOMS: atom_id res chain seq x y z
N MET A 1 -25.67 70.76 -41.29
CA MET A 1 -26.24 72.07 -40.88
C MET A 1 -26.76 71.94 -39.46
N PHE A 2 -26.54 72.98 -38.66
CA PHE A 2 -26.63 73.11 -37.20
C PHE A 2 -27.79 72.45 -36.43
N ALA A 3 -27.43 71.90 -35.25
CA ALA A 3 -28.03 72.01 -33.90
C ALA A 3 -29.53 71.64 -33.71
N VAL A 4 -29.96 71.00 -32.62
CA VAL A 4 -30.05 71.57 -31.26
C VAL A 4 -30.22 70.45 -30.21
N ARG A 5 -29.72 70.76 -29.00
CA ARG A 5 -29.71 70.00 -27.74
C ARG A 5 -31.10 69.68 -27.19
N THR A 6 -31.24 68.56 -26.48
CA THR A 6 -31.98 68.54 -25.19
C THR A 6 -31.45 67.42 -24.29
N ARG A 7 -31.14 67.77 -23.03
CA ARG A 7 -30.75 66.83 -21.96
C ARG A 7 -32.02 66.24 -21.33
N LEU A 8 -32.04 64.94 -21.09
CA LEU A 8 -32.89 64.31 -20.09
C LEU A 8 -32.02 63.45 -19.18
N LEU A 9 -32.10 63.81 -17.89
CA LEU A 9 -31.47 63.19 -16.75
C LEU A 9 -32.29 61.93 -16.41
N PHE A 10 -31.73 60.74 -16.54
CA PHE A 10 -32.34 59.50 -16.03
C PHE A 10 -31.56 59.04 -14.79
N ILE A 11 -32.29 58.96 -13.69
CA ILE A 11 -31.88 58.43 -12.39
C ILE A 11 -31.79 56.90 -12.55
N ALA A 12 -30.59 56.34 -12.41
CA ALA A 12 -30.40 54.89 -12.39
C ALA A 12 -30.62 54.36 -10.96
N LEU A 13 -31.73 53.67 -10.76
CA LEU A 13 -32.05 52.94 -9.54
C LEU A 13 -31.27 51.61 -9.56
N SER A 14 -30.20 51.51 -8.75
CA SER A 14 -29.44 50.28 -8.57
C SER A 14 -30.15 49.34 -7.61
N SER A 15 -30.72 48.25 -8.15
CA SER A 15 -31.24 47.12 -7.38
C SER A 15 -30.09 46.16 -7.04
N LEU A 16 -29.54 46.27 -5.83
CA LEU A 16 -28.61 45.29 -5.26
C LEU A 16 -29.40 44.03 -4.87
N LEU A 17 -29.31 42.99 -5.70
CA LEU A 17 -29.70 41.63 -5.34
C LEU A 17 -28.69 41.08 -4.32
N LEU A 18 -29.08 41.04 -3.05
CA LEU A 18 -28.38 40.26 -2.02
C LEU A 18 -28.58 38.77 -2.30
N ILE A 19 -27.58 38.13 -2.88
CA ILE A 19 -27.46 36.67 -2.90
C ILE A 19 -26.92 36.27 -1.52
N PRO A 20 -27.63 35.41 -0.75
CA PRO A 20 -27.08 34.90 0.50
C PRO A 20 -25.82 34.09 0.19
N ALA A 21 -24.71 34.47 0.83
CA ALA A 21 -23.47 33.73 0.77
C ALA A 21 -23.71 32.31 1.29
N GLN A 22 -23.74 31.34 0.37
CA GLN A 22 -23.61 29.94 0.73
C GLN A 22 -22.25 29.79 1.38
N THR A 23 -22.26 29.45 2.67
CA THR A 23 -21.09 29.03 3.43
C THR A 23 -20.44 27.86 2.72
N LEU A 24 -19.40 28.15 1.94
CA LEU A 24 -18.42 27.19 1.48
C LEU A 24 -17.93 26.37 2.68
N GLY A 25 -17.92 25.05 2.49
CA GLY A 25 -17.91 24.04 3.54
C GLY A 25 -17.01 24.36 4.74
N GLN A 26 -17.60 24.22 5.93
CA GLN A 26 -16.86 24.03 7.16
C GLN A 26 -15.80 22.95 6.90
N SER A 27 -14.54 23.26 7.20
CA SER A 27 -13.50 22.24 7.31
C SER A 27 -14.05 21.14 8.22
N PRO A 28 -13.98 19.85 7.83
CA PRO A 28 -14.45 18.78 8.70
C PRO A 28 -13.83 18.97 10.08
N GLU A 29 -14.66 18.94 11.12
CA GLU A 29 -14.20 18.81 12.49
C GLU A 29 -13.09 17.76 12.52
N ALA A 30 -11.93 18.10 13.11
CA ALA A 30 -10.70 17.34 12.90
C ALA A 30 -10.87 15.90 13.43
N THR A 31 -11.19 14.96 12.55
CA THR A 31 -11.24 13.55 12.90
C THR A 31 -9.86 13.14 13.38
N ASP A 32 -9.78 12.66 14.63
CA ASP A 32 -8.54 12.14 15.19
C ASP A 32 -8.03 10.96 14.34
N PRO A 33 -6.86 11.09 13.69
CA PRO A 33 -6.34 10.03 12.84
C PRO A 33 -6.04 8.74 13.62
N GLU A 34 -5.72 8.81 14.91
CA GLU A 34 -5.51 7.62 15.75
C GLU A 34 -6.81 6.84 15.97
N THR A 35 -7.96 7.51 15.97
CA THR A 35 -9.27 6.86 16.04
C THR A 35 -9.58 6.06 14.76
N ILE A 36 -9.28 6.61 13.58
CA ILE A 36 -9.42 5.89 12.31
C ILE A 36 -8.44 4.71 12.26
N LEU A 37 -7.19 4.92 12.65
CA LEU A 37 -6.17 3.87 12.70
C LEU A 37 -6.59 2.72 13.62
N ARG A 38 -7.09 3.03 14.82
CA ARG A 38 -7.59 2.03 15.78
C ARG A 38 -8.76 1.24 15.20
N LYS A 39 -9.64 1.88 14.44
CA LYS A 39 -10.74 1.20 13.76
C LYS A 39 -10.22 0.20 12.74
N ALA A 40 -9.21 0.57 11.96
CA ALA A 40 -8.57 -0.34 11.01
C ALA A 40 -7.84 -1.51 11.70
N ILE A 41 -7.13 -1.23 12.80
CA ILE A 41 -6.50 -2.26 13.63
C ILE A 41 -7.55 -3.24 14.17
N ASN A 42 -8.67 -2.73 14.70
CA ASN A 42 -9.76 -3.58 15.19
C ASN A 42 -10.39 -4.41 14.07
N PHE A 43 -10.57 -3.84 12.88
CA PHE A 43 -11.09 -4.56 11.72
C PHE A 43 -10.23 -5.77 11.35
N VAL A 44 -8.89 -5.64 11.39
CA VAL A 44 -7.97 -6.74 11.04
C VAL A 44 -7.73 -7.75 12.17
N GLY A 45 -8.27 -7.53 13.38
CA GLY A 45 -8.17 -8.48 14.50
C GLY A 45 -7.61 -7.90 15.80
N GLY A 46 -7.35 -6.60 15.87
CA GLY A 46 -6.94 -5.90 17.09
C GLY A 46 -5.64 -6.45 17.68
N GLU A 47 -5.65 -6.71 18.99
CA GLU A 47 -4.50 -7.25 19.72
C GLU A 47 -4.00 -8.60 19.17
N LYS A 48 -4.86 -9.46 18.60
CA LYS A 48 -4.42 -10.71 17.99
C LYS A 48 -3.52 -10.45 16.77
N TYR A 49 -3.91 -9.47 15.96
CA TYR A 49 -3.11 -9.05 14.80
C TYR A 49 -1.79 -8.40 15.25
N LEU A 50 -1.84 -7.50 16.23
CA LEU A 50 -0.66 -6.79 16.73
C LEU A 50 0.36 -7.72 17.43
N SER A 51 -0.13 -8.73 18.16
CA SER A 51 0.72 -9.72 18.85
C SER A 51 1.26 -10.82 17.94
N ALA A 52 0.80 -10.92 16.70
CA ALA A 52 1.32 -11.89 15.75
C ALA A 52 2.80 -11.61 15.44
N LYS A 53 3.63 -12.65 15.56
CA LYS A 53 5.09 -12.58 15.41
C LYS A 53 5.54 -12.81 13.97
N ASN A 54 4.77 -13.61 13.24
CA ASN A 54 5.05 -13.93 11.84
C ASN A 54 3.76 -14.20 11.07
N GLN A 55 3.89 -14.20 9.76
CA GLN A 55 2.87 -14.54 8.78
C GLN A 55 3.47 -15.50 7.74
N VAL A 56 2.72 -16.53 7.37
CA VAL A 56 3.03 -17.44 6.26
C VAL A 56 1.91 -17.36 5.24
N GLY A 57 2.23 -16.85 4.05
CA GLY A 57 1.31 -16.71 2.93
C GLY A 57 1.64 -17.70 1.81
N ARG A 58 0.62 -18.26 1.17
CA ARG A 58 0.76 -18.99 -0.09
C ARG A 58 -0.24 -18.49 -1.09
N GLY A 59 0.13 -18.48 -2.36
CA GLY A 59 -0.81 -18.04 -3.38
C GLY A 59 -0.21 -17.93 -4.78
N LYS A 60 -0.78 -17.03 -5.56
CA LYS A 60 -0.42 -16.74 -6.94
C LYS A 60 -0.10 -15.26 -7.12
N PHE A 61 0.96 -14.97 -7.85
CA PHE A 61 1.36 -13.64 -8.27
C PHE A 61 1.27 -13.54 -9.79
N SER A 62 0.57 -12.54 -10.28
CA SER A 62 0.39 -12.26 -11.70
C SER A 62 0.97 -10.89 -12.03
N VAL A 63 1.73 -10.80 -13.12
CA VAL A 63 2.11 -9.52 -13.73
C VAL A 63 1.18 -9.26 -14.91
N LEU A 64 0.66 -8.04 -14.98
CA LEU A 64 -0.26 -7.60 -16.01
C LEU A 64 0.38 -6.53 -16.90
N ARG A 65 0.02 -6.55 -18.18
CA ARG A 65 0.29 -5.49 -19.16
C ARG A 65 -0.93 -5.35 -20.05
N ASP A 66 -1.45 -4.13 -20.19
CA ASP A 66 -2.63 -3.82 -20.99
C ASP A 66 -3.85 -4.71 -20.66
N GLY A 67 -4.02 -5.01 -19.37
CA GLY A 67 -5.10 -5.86 -18.85
C GLY A 67 -4.89 -7.37 -19.04
N ALA A 68 -3.86 -7.80 -19.77
CA ALA A 68 -3.53 -9.20 -19.97
C ALA A 68 -2.49 -9.69 -18.94
N VAL A 69 -2.64 -10.92 -18.47
CA VAL A 69 -1.62 -11.59 -17.64
C VAL A 69 -0.46 -12.02 -18.53
N ILE A 70 0.73 -11.45 -18.29
CA ILE A 70 1.95 -11.75 -19.05
C ILE A 70 2.95 -12.62 -18.28
N SER A 71 2.79 -12.72 -16.95
CA SER A 71 3.54 -13.64 -16.11
C SER A 71 2.64 -14.14 -14.98
N PHE A 72 2.82 -15.39 -14.60
CA PHE A 72 2.07 -16.05 -13.54
C PHE A 72 2.99 -17.01 -12.80
N GLN A 73 3.03 -16.88 -11.48
CA GLN A 73 3.87 -17.70 -10.62
C GLN A 73 3.16 -18.01 -9.30
N SER A 74 3.37 -19.20 -8.76
CA SER A 74 3.00 -19.47 -7.36
C SER A 74 4.03 -18.86 -6.43
N PHE A 75 3.61 -18.46 -5.25
CA PHE A 75 4.52 -17.99 -4.21
C PHE A 75 4.29 -18.67 -2.87
N HIS A 76 5.35 -18.69 -2.07
CA HIS A 76 5.35 -18.97 -0.64
C HIS A 76 6.10 -17.84 0.04
N ASP A 77 5.43 -17.14 0.92
CA ASP A 77 5.93 -15.93 1.57
C ASP A 77 5.93 -16.10 3.08
N VAL A 78 7.05 -15.74 3.71
CA VAL A 78 7.23 -15.87 5.15
C VAL A 78 7.79 -14.56 5.68
N ILE A 79 6.99 -13.88 6.49
CA ILE A 79 7.35 -12.62 7.12
C ILE A 79 7.49 -12.86 8.62
N VAL A 80 8.64 -12.50 9.18
CA VAL A 80 8.84 -12.33 10.62
C VAL A 80 8.95 -10.84 10.89
N PHE A 81 7.97 -10.30 11.62
CA PHE A 81 7.88 -8.87 11.85
C PHE A 81 9.03 -8.38 12.75
N PRO A 82 9.58 -7.17 12.51
CA PRO A 82 9.11 -6.19 11.53
C PRO A 82 9.76 -6.27 10.14
N ASP A 83 10.95 -6.85 10.02
CA ASP A 83 11.86 -6.57 8.91
C ASP A 83 12.59 -7.79 8.33
N THR A 84 12.02 -8.97 8.53
CA THR A 84 12.54 -10.21 7.96
C THR A 84 11.49 -10.85 7.06
N GLU A 85 11.83 -11.10 5.81
CA GLU A 85 10.92 -11.64 4.80
C GLU A 85 11.67 -12.59 3.88
N ARG A 86 11.08 -13.73 3.57
CA ARG A 86 11.54 -14.63 2.51
C ARG A 86 10.36 -14.98 1.63
N THR A 87 10.44 -14.52 0.38
CA THR A 87 9.47 -14.85 -0.65
C THR A 87 10.12 -15.77 -1.66
N GLU A 88 9.47 -16.89 -1.90
CA GLU A 88 9.85 -17.86 -2.90
C GLU A 88 8.80 -17.86 -4.00
N PHE A 89 9.25 -17.76 -5.25
CA PHE A 89 8.41 -17.80 -6.43
C PHE A 89 8.75 -19.01 -7.27
N LYS A 90 7.71 -19.61 -7.86
CA LYS A 90 7.86 -20.72 -8.78
C LYS A 90 7.04 -20.50 -10.05
N ALA A 91 7.74 -20.52 -11.18
CA ALA A 91 7.17 -20.46 -12.52
C ALA A 91 7.61 -21.71 -13.30
N GLY A 92 6.69 -22.66 -13.50
CA GLY A 92 7.04 -23.97 -14.07
C GLY A 92 8.07 -24.71 -13.19
N LYS A 93 9.26 -24.95 -13.75
CA LYS A 93 10.39 -25.60 -13.04
C LYS A 93 11.38 -24.62 -12.43
N VAL A 94 11.23 -23.32 -12.67
CA VAL A 94 12.16 -22.29 -12.20
C VAL A 94 11.71 -21.80 -10.83
N VAL A 95 12.65 -21.73 -9.89
CA VAL A 95 12.45 -21.15 -8.55
C VAL A 95 13.29 -19.89 -8.43
N THR A 96 12.69 -18.84 -7.88
CA THR A 96 13.40 -17.62 -7.47
C THR A 96 13.16 -17.45 -5.98
N VAL A 97 14.20 -17.20 -5.21
CA VAL A 97 14.08 -16.89 -3.78
C VAL A 97 14.62 -15.51 -3.54
N GLN A 98 13.89 -14.71 -2.77
CA GLN A 98 14.35 -13.43 -2.27
C GLN A 98 14.19 -13.43 -0.76
N THR A 99 15.28 -13.12 -0.06
CA THR A 99 15.31 -13.06 1.40
C THR A 99 15.89 -11.73 1.85
N ASN A 100 15.17 -11.03 2.71
CA ASN A 100 15.60 -9.80 3.37
C ASN A 100 15.65 -10.04 4.89
N VAL A 101 16.71 -9.56 5.54
CA VAL A 101 16.89 -9.55 6.99
C VAL A 101 17.41 -8.18 7.39
N GLY A 102 16.51 -7.30 7.81
CA GLY A 102 16.78 -5.92 8.22
C GLY A 102 17.47 -5.08 7.13
N ASN A 103 18.80 -4.97 7.23
CA ASN A 103 19.63 -4.15 6.33
C ASN A 103 20.38 -4.95 5.26
N SER A 104 20.10 -6.23 5.15
CA SER A 104 20.80 -7.14 4.24
C SER A 104 19.82 -8.12 3.60
N GLY A 105 20.28 -8.84 2.59
CA GLY A 105 19.48 -9.84 1.95
C GLY A 105 20.21 -10.52 0.81
N TRP A 106 19.62 -11.59 0.31
CA TRP A 106 20.17 -12.40 -0.74
C TRP A 106 19.04 -12.86 -1.68
N LEU A 107 19.43 -13.22 -2.89
CA LEU A 107 18.52 -13.75 -3.87
C LEU A 107 19.13 -14.96 -4.57
N TYR A 108 18.26 -15.87 -4.97
CA TYR A 108 18.55 -16.98 -5.85
C TYR A 108 17.77 -16.84 -7.15
N ASP A 109 18.49 -16.92 -8.27
CA ASP A 109 17.91 -16.98 -9.60
C ASP A 109 18.04 -18.41 -10.15
N GLY A 110 16.92 -19.12 -10.24
CA GLY A 110 16.89 -20.50 -10.71
C GLY A 110 17.19 -20.68 -12.20
N ASN A 111 17.10 -19.64 -13.03
CA ASN A 111 17.54 -19.73 -14.43
C ASN A 111 19.06 -19.69 -14.53
N MET A 112 19.69 -18.85 -13.71
CA MET A 112 21.15 -18.71 -13.67
C MET A 112 21.82 -19.73 -12.73
N GLU A 113 21.02 -20.45 -11.93
CA GLU A 113 21.46 -21.25 -10.79
C GLU A 113 22.44 -20.49 -9.86
N ALA A 114 22.18 -19.19 -9.65
CA ALA A 114 23.12 -18.31 -8.97
C ALA A 114 22.51 -17.73 -7.69
N ILE A 115 23.30 -17.69 -6.62
CA ILE A 115 22.98 -16.98 -5.37
C ILE A 115 23.83 -15.73 -5.31
N ARG A 116 23.23 -14.57 -5.05
CA ARG A 116 23.93 -13.29 -4.89
C ARG A 116 23.34 -12.50 -3.73
N ASP A 117 24.17 -11.66 -3.14
CA ASP A 117 23.70 -10.67 -2.18
C ASP A 117 22.91 -9.57 -2.89
N GLN A 118 21.92 -9.04 -2.22
CA GLN A 118 21.19 -7.88 -2.70
C GLN A 118 22.07 -6.63 -2.61
N ASN A 119 22.01 -5.78 -3.63
CA ASN A 119 22.68 -4.49 -3.61
C ASN A 119 21.89 -3.43 -2.81
N GLU A 120 22.49 -2.27 -2.59
CA GLU A 120 21.91 -1.18 -1.80
C GLU A 120 20.54 -0.72 -2.34
N VAL A 121 20.36 -0.68 -3.66
CA VAL A 121 19.09 -0.29 -4.29
C VAL A 121 17.99 -1.30 -3.97
N GLN A 122 18.31 -2.59 -4.01
CA GLN A 122 17.36 -3.66 -3.67
C GLN A 122 16.95 -3.59 -2.20
N ILE A 123 17.90 -3.38 -1.29
CA ILE A 123 17.62 -3.20 0.14
C ILE A 123 16.80 -1.93 0.40
N ALA A 124 17.12 -0.83 -0.28
CA ALA A 124 16.35 0.41 -0.17
C ALA A 124 14.89 0.24 -0.64
N ASN A 125 14.68 -0.51 -1.73
CA ASN A 125 13.35 -0.84 -2.23
C ASN A 125 12.56 -1.71 -1.24
N PHE A 126 13.19 -2.70 -0.62
CA PHE A 126 12.56 -3.50 0.44
C PHE A 126 12.10 -2.62 1.61
N LYS A 127 12.99 -1.76 2.12
CA LYS A 127 12.66 -0.81 3.20
C LYS A 127 11.55 0.16 2.82
N ARG A 128 11.53 0.64 1.57
CA ARG A 128 10.43 1.46 1.07
C ARG A 128 9.12 0.66 1.05
N GLY A 129 9.15 -0.59 0.60
CA GLY A 129 8.01 -1.51 0.62
C GLY A 129 7.41 -1.64 2.03
N MET A 130 8.25 -1.85 3.05
CA MET A 130 7.80 -1.90 4.45
C MET A 130 7.12 -0.62 4.93
N ARG A 131 7.53 0.55 4.42
CA ARG A 131 6.95 1.85 4.78
C ARG A 131 5.59 2.11 4.12
N VAL A 132 5.35 1.46 2.97
CA VAL A 132 4.09 1.55 2.21
C VAL A 132 3.11 0.45 2.62
N SER A 133 3.60 -0.64 3.22
CA SER A 133 2.77 -1.80 3.55
C SER A 133 1.69 -1.48 4.59
N LEU A 134 0.59 -2.23 4.51
CA LEU A 134 -0.48 -2.17 5.50
C LEU A 134 0.03 -2.51 6.91
N ASP A 135 0.90 -3.53 7.03
CA ASP A 135 1.56 -3.87 8.29
C ASP A 135 2.38 -2.72 8.85
N GLY A 136 3.12 -2.00 8.00
CA GLY A 136 3.91 -0.84 8.39
C GLY A 136 3.06 0.25 9.06
N LEU A 137 1.87 0.52 8.52
CA LEU A 137 0.89 1.42 9.13
C LEU A 137 0.33 0.86 10.43
N LEU A 138 -0.32 -0.31 10.36
CA LEU A 138 -1.18 -0.82 11.43
C LEU A 138 -0.37 -1.27 12.65
N ARG A 139 0.84 -1.81 12.45
CA ARG A 139 1.76 -2.18 13.54
C ARG A 139 2.57 -1.00 14.07
N GLY A 140 2.45 0.18 13.46
CA GLY A 140 3.07 1.40 13.96
C GLY A 140 4.57 1.51 13.74
N HIS A 141 5.14 0.82 12.75
CA HIS A 141 6.59 0.86 12.47
C HIS A 141 7.10 2.24 12.00
N TRP A 142 6.18 3.14 11.67
CA TRP A 142 6.43 4.54 11.34
C TRP A 142 6.63 5.45 12.55
N ARG A 143 6.22 5.02 13.76
CA ARG A 143 6.29 5.88 14.95
C ARG A 143 7.73 6.30 15.24
N GLY A 144 7.92 7.60 15.50
CA GLY A 144 9.24 8.21 15.68
C GLY A 144 10.03 8.47 14.39
N LYS A 145 9.48 8.14 13.21
CA LYS A 145 10.08 8.37 11.89
C LYS A 145 9.17 9.13 10.91
N ALA A 146 7.92 9.32 11.32
CA ALA A 146 6.87 9.95 10.54
C ALA A 146 5.80 10.56 11.43
N THR A 147 5.06 11.51 10.85
CA THR A 147 3.85 12.09 11.44
C THR A 147 2.61 11.55 10.73
N LEU A 148 1.62 11.09 11.52
CA LEU A 148 0.30 10.69 11.03
C LEU A 148 -0.67 11.87 11.07
N LYS A 149 -1.39 12.12 9.97
CA LYS A 149 -2.44 13.15 9.87
C LYS A 149 -3.67 12.62 9.17
N TYR A 150 -4.83 13.15 9.53
CA TYR A 150 -6.05 12.97 8.75
C TYR A 150 -6.05 13.94 7.55
N ALA A 151 -6.26 13.42 6.35
CA ALA A 151 -6.20 14.15 5.09
C ALA A 151 -7.58 14.31 4.42
N GLY A 152 -8.66 14.13 5.17
CA GLY A 152 -10.03 14.25 4.69
C GLY A 152 -10.60 12.95 4.11
N ARG A 153 -11.69 13.06 3.35
CA ARG A 153 -12.40 11.90 2.78
C ARG A 153 -12.35 11.87 1.26
N ARG A 154 -12.13 10.70 0.67
CA ARG A 154 -12.16 10.49 -0.80
C ARG A 154 -13.36 9.66 -1.25
N PRO A 155 -13.94 9.94 -2.43
CA PRO A 155 -14.94 9.07 -3.02
C PRO A 155 -14.41 7.64 -3.20
N ALA A 156 -15.23 6.65 -2.87
CA ALA A 156 -14.95 5.23 -3.06
C ALA A 156 -15.95 4.63 -4.06
N SER A 157 -16.61 3.52 -3.73
CA SER A 157 -17.74 3.01 -4.50
C SER A 157 -19.00 3.88 -4.33
N LEU A 158 -20.04 3.60 -5.11
CA LEU A 158 -21.26 4.42 -5.16
C LEU A 158 -21.83 4.71 -3.76
N GLY A 159 -21.89 5.99 -3.41
CA GLY A 159 -22.40 6.47 -2.11
C GLY A 159 -21.44 6.30 -0.93
N LYS A 160 -20.24 5.74 -1.13
CA LYS A 160 -19.24 5.53 -0.06
C LYS A 160 -18.08 6.50 -0.18
N ARG A 161 -17.47 6.82 0.96
CA ARG A 161 -16.22 7.57 1.05
C ARG A 161 -15.28 6.90 2.04
N ASN A 162 -13.98 6.99 1.76
CA ASN A 162 -12.94 6.51 2.64
C ASN A 162 -12.30 7.69 3.38
N ASP A 163 -11.98 7.51 4.65
CA ASP A 163 -11.09 8.39 5.39
C ASP A 163 -9.65 8.20 4.90
N VAL A 164 -8.91 9.29 4.78
CA VAL A 164 -7.52 9.27 4.32
C VAL A 164 -6.58 9.54 5.49
N LEU A 165 -5.74 8.57 5.80
CA LEU A 165 -4.62 8.72 6.72
C LEU A 165 -3.36 9.00 5.93
N ARG A 166 -2.62 10.06 6.28
CA ARG A 166 -1.35 10.42 5.63
C ARG A 166 -0.20 10.28 6.60
N LEU A 167 0.79 9.46 6.24
CA LEU A 167 2.11 9.46 6.85
C LEU A 167 3.02 10.38 6.05
N THR A 168 3.69 11.29 6.76
CA THR A 168 4.82 12.06 6.22
C THR A 168 6.05 11.72 7.03
N TYR A 169 6.99 11.04 6.41
CA TYR A 169 8.25 10.64 7.03
C TYR A 169 9.26 11.79 7.05
N ASP A 170 10.26 11.68 7.93
CA ASP A 170 11.27 12.72 8.15
C ASP A 170 12.13 13.01 6.90
N ASP A 171 12.28 12.02 6.03
CA ASP A 171 12.95 12.15 4.73
C ASP A 171 12.06 12.74 3.61
N GLY A 172 10.85 13.19 3.96
CA GLY A 172 9.89 13.77 3.03
C GLY A 172 9.06 12.75 2.25
N PHE A 173 9.29 11.44 2.43
CA PHE A 173 8.46 10.43 1.79
C PHE A 173 7.03 10.46 2.36
N VAL A 174 6.04 10.37 1.48
CA VAL A 174 4.61 10.41 1.84
C VAL A 174 3.93 9.12 1.41
N VAL A 175 3.14 8.57 2.34
CA VAL A 175 2.23 7.45 2.07
C VAL A 175 0.84 7.84 2.56
N GLU A 176 -0.18 7.58 1.76
CA GLU A 176 -1.56 7.76 2.14
C GLU A 176 -2.28 6.43 2.17
N PHE A 177 -3.17 6.25 3.13
CA PHE A 177 -3.97 5.05 3.30
C PHE A 177 -5.44 5.45 3.31
N GLU A 178 -6.23 4.75 2.50
CA GLU A 178 -7.69 4.92 2.47
C GLU A 178 -8.34 3.84 3.33
N ILE A 179 -9.10 4.26 4.33
CA ILE A 179 -9.82 3.38 5.28
C ILE A 179 -11.33 3.62 5.12
N ALA A 180 -12.10 2.56 4.92
CA ALA A 180 -13.56 2.65 4.81
C ALA A 180 -14.23 2.94 6.16
N ASP A 181 -15.51 3.32 6.11
CA ASP A 181 -16.30 3.67 7.29
C ASP A 181 -16.42 2.55 8.33
N ASP A 182 -16.23 1.28 7.98
CA ASP A 182 -16.24 0.16 8.91
C ASP A 182 -14.84 -0.20 9.45
N GLY A 183 -13.81 0.53 9.03
CA GLY A 183 -12.40 0.25 9.35
C GLY A 183 -11.68 -0.56 8.29
N THR A 184 -12.34 -1.03 7.22
CA THR A 184 -11.67 -1.83 6.19
C THR A 184 -10.54 -1.04 5.53
N PRO A 185 -9.28 -1.53 5.54
CA PRO A 185 -8.22 -0.92 4.75
C PRO A 185 -8.47 -1.13 3.25
N MET A 186 -8.51 -0.06 2.48
CA MET A 186 -8.87 -0.11 1.05
C MET A 186 -7.65 0.06 0.15
N LYS A 187 -6.77 1.01 0.47
CA LYS A 187 -5.60 1.32 -0.36
C LYS A 187 -4.42 1.82 0.46
N ALA A 188 -3.21 1.58 -0.03
CA ALA A 188 -2.01 2.37 0.26
C ALA A 188 -1.56 3.07 -1.02
N ILE A 189 -1.19 4.33 -0.95
CA ILE A 189 -0.85 5.18 -2.09
C ILE A 189 0.48 5.86 -1.79
N SER A 190 1.42 5.77 -2.71
CA SER A 190 2.71 6.46 -2.61
C SER A 190 3.10 7.02 -3.98
N LYS A 191 4.07 7.93 -3.96
CA LYS A 191 4.66 8.50 -5.17
C LYS A 191 6.15 8.19 -5.21
N ARG A 192 6.70 8.10 -6.42
CA ARG A 192 8.16 8.07 -6.65
C ARG A 192 8.49 8.68 -8.00
N LEU A 193 9.75 9.02 -8.20
CA LEU A 193 10.27 9.36 -9.51
C LEU A 193 10.67 8.08 -10.26
N ASN A 194 10.40 8.03 -11.57
CA ASN A 194 10.98 7.03 -12.46
C ASN A 194 12.42 7.45 -12.87
N PRO A 195 13.17 6.61 -13.62
CA PRO A 195 14.52 6.96 -14.08
C PRO A 195 14.59 8.24 -14.94
N ASP A 196 13.49 8.60 -15.60
CA ASP A 196 13.37 9.81 -16.43
C ASP A 196 12.99 11.06 -15.60
N GLY A 197 12.85 10.91 -14.28
CA GLY A 197 12.50 12.01 -13.37
C GLY A 197 11.00 12.35 -13.31
N GLU A 198 10.14 11.55 -13.94
CA GLU A 198 8.69 11.75 -13.91
C GLU A 198 8.07 11.13 -12.65
N GLU A 199 7.04 11.81 -12.12
CA GLU A 199 6.29 11.29 -10.99
C GLU A 199 5.41 10.10 -11.40
N VAL A 200 5.54 9.02 -10.66
CA VAL A 200 4.73 7.81 -10.76
C VAL A 200 3.95 7.64 -9.48
N VAL A 201 2.62 7.46 -9.62
CA VAL A 201 1.73 7.11 -8.52
C VAL A 201 1.61 5.60 -8.45
N GLU A 202 1.90 5.04 -7.28
CA GLU A 202 1.74 3.63 -6.98
C GLU A 202 0.65 3.44 -5.94
N GLU A 203 -0.26 2.50 -6.20
CA GLU A 203 -1.31 2.11 -5.27
C GLU A 203 -1.25 0.59 -5.03
N ASP A 204 -1.35 0.17 -3.78
CA ASP A 204 -1.74 -1.20 -3.43
C ASP A 204 -3.21 -1.15 -2.99
N ARG A 205 -4.09 -1.89 -3.67
CA ARG A 205 -5.52 -1.95 -3.38
C ARG A 205 -5.85 -3.29 -2.74
N TYR A 206 -6.46 -3.25 -1.57
CA TYR A 206 -6.77 -4.42 -0.76
C TYR A 206 -8.22 -4.86 -0.97
N ALA A 207 -8.43 -6.15 -1.20
CA ALA A 207 -9.76 -6.73 -1.36
C ALA A 207 -9.83 -8.14 -0.77
N GLN A 208 -11.06 -8.61 -0.59
CA GLN A 208 -11.37 -9.95 -0.10
C GLN A 208 -10.66 -10.26 1.22
N PHE A 209 -11.00 -9.50 2.27
CA PHE A 209 -10.49 -9.81 3.60
C PHE A 209 -11.10 -11.12 4.11
N ILE A 210 -10.25 -12.08 4.45
CA ILE A 210 -10.66 -13.37 5.01
C ILE A 210 -10.10 -13.50 6.42
N GLU A 211 -10.95 -13.95 7.33
CA GLU A 211 -10.58 -14.19 8.73
C GLU A 211 -9.99 -15.59 8.90
N ASN A 212 -8.78 -15.66 9.48
CA ASN A 212 -8.17 -16.90 9.94
C ASN A 212 -7.58 -16.69 11.34
N GLY A 213 -7.93 -17.55 12.30
CA GLY A 213 -7.47 -17.44 13.69
C GLY A 213 -7.91 -16.14 14.41
N GLY A 214 -8.91 -15.44 13.90
CA GLY A 214 -9.35 -14.13 14.41
C GLY A 214 -8.52 -12.94 13.92
N ILE A 215 -7.72 -13.14 12.86
CA ILE A 215 -7.02 -12.07 12.14
C ILE A 215 -7.56 -12.04 10.71
N ARG A 216 -7.86 -10.84 10.19
CA ARG A 216 -8.30 -10.68 8.80
C ARG A 216 -7.15 -10.19 7.94
N SER A 217 -6.90 -10.90 6.85
CA SER A 217 -5.88 -10.55 5.87
C SER A 217 -6.52 -10.31 4.50
N PRO A 218 -6.03 -9.35 3.69
CA PRO A 218 -6.51 -9.19 2.33
C PRO A 218 -6.01 -10.35 1.47
N PHE A 219 -6.93 -11.08 0.83
CA PHE A 219 -6.56 -12.19 -0.05
C PHE A 219 -6.32 -11.74 -1.49
N ILE A 220 -6.73 -10.52 -1.84
CA ILE A 220 -6.39 -9.89 -3.12
C ILE A 220 -5.67 -8.58 -2.84
N ILE A 221 -4.50 -8.42 -3.45
CA ILE A 221 -3.76 -7.15 -3.46
C ILE A 221 -3.44 -6.81 -4.91
N ASP A 222 -4.04 -5.72 -5.41
CA ASP A 222 -3.74 -5.20 -6.74
C ASP A 222 -2.74 -4.07 -6.65
N ARG A 223 -1.65 -4.19 -7.42
CA ARG A 223 -0.74 -3.07 -7.63
C ARG A 223 -1.16 -2.29 -8.86
N VAL A 224 -1.31 -0.99 -8.69
CA VAL A 224 -1.70 -0.05 -9.73
C VAL A 224 -0.62 1.01 -9.85
N THR A 225 -0.20 1.30 -11.08
CA THR A 225 0.80 2.30 -11.40
C THR A 225 0.20 3.26 -12.41
N ASN A 226 0.14 4.56 -12.08
CA ASN A 226 -0.49 5.59 -12.90
C ASN A 226 -1.91 5.20 -13.39
N GLY A 227 -2.71 4.62 -12.48
CA GLY A 227 -4.08 4.18 -12.76
C GLY A 227 -4.21 2.85 -13.51
N VAL A 228 -3.10 2.26 -13.97
CA VAL A 228 -3.08 0.97 -14.68
C VAL A 228 -2.65 -0.15 -13.74
N GLN A 229 -3.41 -1.23 -13.67
CA GLN A 229 -3.04 -2.39 -12.88
C GLN A 229 -1.81 -3.10 -13.48
N THR A 230 -0.76 -3.27 -12.68
CA THR A 230 0.53 -3.85 -13.09
C THR A 230 0.79 -5.22 -12.49
N SER A 231 0.21 -5.53 -11.33
CA SER A 231 0.25 -6.88 -10.77
C SER A 231 -0.93 -7.18 -9.85
N ARG A 232 -1.08 -8.46 -9.53
CA ARG A 232 -2.03 -8.96 -8.53
C ARG A 232 -1.37 -10.06 -7.70
N ILE A 233 -1.56 -9.97 -6.38
CA ILE A 233 -1.36 -11.08 -5.44
C ILE A 233 -2.74 -11.67 -5.15
N ASN A 234 -2.88 -12.97 -5.31
CA ASN A 234 -4.03 -13.75 -4.83
C ASN A 234 -3.52 -14.74 -3.78
N TYR A 235 -3.86 -14.55 -2.51
CA TYR A 235 -3.58 -15.54 -1.47
C TYR A 235 -4.55 -16.71 -1.58
N GLU A 236 -4.02 -17.91 -1.37
CA GLU A 236 -4.76 -19.15 -1.18
C GLU A 236 -4.83 -19.50 0.32
N SER A 237 -3.81 -19.10 1.08
CA SER A 237 -3.78 -19.21 2.54
C SER A 237 -2.93 -18.10 3.16
N VAL A 238 -3.31 -17.69 4.37
CA VAL A 238 -2.52 -16.83 5.24
C VAL A 238 -2.63 -17.38 6.66
N GLU A 239 -1.51 -17.71 7.26
CA GLU A 239 -1.38 -18.25 8.62
C GLU A 239 -0.50 -17.34 9.46
N PHE A 240 -0.72 -17.32 10.77
CA PHE A 240 0.03 -16.49 11.71
C PHE A 240 0.62 -17.33 12.83
N ASN A 241 1.74 -16.86 13.40
CA ASN A 241 2.41 -17.49 14.52
C ASN A 241 2.83 -18.96 14.24
N THR A 242 3.18 -19.24 12.99
CA THR A 242 3.72 -20.53 12.57
C THR A 242 5.16 -20.68 13.09
N ARG A 243 5.57 -21.90 13.43
CA ARG A 243 6.96 -22.17 13.82
C ARG A 243 7.86 -22.04 12.60
N ILE A 244 8.83 -21.13 12.64
CA ILE A 244 9.84 -20.95 11.59
C ILE A 244 11.16 -21.55 12.07
N PRO A 245 11.87 -22.37 11.27
CA PRO A 245 13.22 -22.84 11.60
C PRO A 245 14.21 -21.68 11.74
N ASP A 246 15.17 -21.80 12.67
CA ASP A 246 16.13 -20.74 12.98
C ASP A 246 17.04 -20.39 11.78
N ASP A 247 17.27 -21.35 10.88
CA ASP A 247 18.11 -21.22 9.69
C ASP A 247 17.33 -20.88 8.42
N TYR A 248 16.01 -20.68 8.50
CA TYR A 248 15.15 -20.49 7.33
C TYR A 248 15.54 -19.29 6.46
N PHE A 249 16.06 -18.23 7.08
CA PHE A 249 16.48 -17.00 6.38
C PHE A 249 17.97 -16.98 6.02
N ASN A 250 18.74 -17.97 6.46
CA ASN A 250 20.17 -18.03 6.17
C ASN A 250 20.41 -18.21 4.67
N LYS A 251 21.42 -17.51 4.17
CA LYS A 251 21.91 -17.71 2.81
C LYS A 251 22.49 -19.12 2.69
N PRO A 252 21.97 -19.98 1.79
CA PRO A 252 22.49 -21.33 1.67
C PRO A 252 23.87 -21.34 1.01
N ALA A 253 24.64 -22.40 1.29
CA ALA A 253 25.98 -22.56 0.73
C ALA A 253 25.97 -22.94 -0.75
N ALA A 254 24.92 -23.60 -1.24
CA ALA A 254 24.84 -24.08 -2.62
C ALA A 254 23.47 -23.87 -3.27
N ALA A 255 23.47 -23.45 -4.54
CA ALA A 255 22.27 -23.26 -5.36
C ALA A 255 21.38 -24.51 -5.46
N LYS A 256 21.98 -25.71 -5.40
CA LYS A 256 21.25 -26.99 -5.45
C LYS A 256 20.21 -27.13 -4.34
N ASP A 257 20.43 -26.47 -3.20
CA ASP A 257 19.56 -26.53 -2.02
C ASP A 257 18.26 -25.74 -2.22
N LEU A 258 18.19 -24.90 -3.26
CA LEU A 258 17.05 -24.04 -3.57
C LEU A 258 16.23 -24.47 -4.81
N ARG A 259 16.70 -25.46 -5.57
CA ARG A 259 16.05 -25.91 -6.83
C ARG A 259 14.61 -26.39 -6.69
N LYS A 260 14.15 -26.69 -5.48
CA LYS A 260 12.81 -27.26 -5.20
C LYS A 260 11.94 -26.41 -4.27
N SER A 261 12.39 -25.24 -3.82
CA SER A 261 11.74 -24.60 -2.67
C SER A 261 10.34 -24.06 -3.00
N LEU A 262 9.39 -24.43 -2.15
CA LEU A 262 8.17 -23.73 -1.68
C LEU A 262 7.66 -24.54 -0.46
N GLN A 263 8.48 -24.72 0.57
CA GLN A 263 8.03 -25.30 1.84
C GLN A 263 8.55 -24.53 3.05
N LEU A 264 7.64 -24.38 4.01
CA LEU A 264 7.88 -24.35 5.44
C LEU A 264 7.47 -25.72 5.99
#